data_AF-A0A1X7NF83-F1
#
_entry.id   AF-A0A1X7NF83-F1
#
_cell.length_a   1.000
_cell.length_b   1.000
_cell.length_c   1.000
_cell.angle_alpha   90.00
_cell.angle_beta   90.00
_cell.angle_gamma   90.00
#
_symmetry.space_group_name_H-M   'P 1'
#
loop_
_entity.id
_entity.type
_entity.pdbx_description
1 polymer ?
#
loop_
_entity_poly.entity_id
_entity_poly.type
_entity_poly.pdbx_seq_one_letter_code
_entity_poly.pdbx_strand_id
1 'polypeptide(L)'
;MDRMELASTLHALARRTLSDAVTRAVNRGDLRVSPLPVRSVAPTPSRRGGGRRRTEDDTVQTTGVNAWCFDEATAVALARGGILLRDPADGVFVSPTVAELAAARDAQTLAGYLADARELIAVVLGQATAPEA
;
A
#
# COMPACT_ATOMS: atom_id res chain seq x y z
N MET A 1 -16.49 -4.38 13.86
CA MET A 1 -15.67 -4.98 12.79
C MET A 1 -14.52 -5.71 13.43
N ASP A 2 -14.25 -6.94 13.00
CA ASP A 2 -13.06 -7.67 13.43
C ASP A 2 -11.80 -7.26 12.62
N ARG A 3 -10.63 -7.78 12.99
CA ARG A 3 -9.35 -7.43 12.32
C ARG A 3 -9.34 -7.79 10.83
N MET A 4 -9.98 -8.89 10.45
CA MET A 4 -10.03 -9.34 9.07
C MET A 4 -10.94 -8.44 8.23
N GLU A 5 -12.09 -8.05 8.77
CA GLU A 5 -13.00 -7.09 8.13
C GLU A 5 -12.34 -5.72 7.94
N LEU A 6 -11.63 -5.22 8.96
CA LEU A 6 -10.90 -3.95 8.87
C LEU A 6 -9.80 -4.01 7.81
N ALA A 7 -8.95 -5.04 7.84
CA ALA A 7 -7.87 -5.22 6.87
C ALA A 7 -8.39 -5.38 5.43
N SER A 8 -9.48 -6.14 5.25
CA SER A 8 -10.13 -6.34 3.95
C SER A 8 -10.67 -5.02 3.39
N THR A 9 -11.36 -4.25 4.24
CA THR A 9 -11.91 -2.94 3.86
C THR A 9 -10.80 -1.98 3.46
N LEU A 10 -9.72 -1.93 4.24
CA LEU A 10 -8.57 -1.08 3.94
C LEU A 10 -7.92 -1.48 2.61
N HIS A 11 -7.74 -2.78 2.35
CA HIS A 11 -7.22 -3.29 1.08
C HIS A 11 -8.08 -2.89 -0.11
N ALA A 12 -9.41 -2.99 0.03
CA ALA A 12 -10.35 -2.64 -1.03
C ALA A 12 -10.31 -1.14 -1.36
N LEU A 13 -10.25 -0.28 -0.33
CA LEU A 13 -10.12 1.16 -0.52
C LEU A 13 -8.77 1.53 -1.13
N ALA A 14 -7.69 0.94 -0.63
CA ALA A 14 -6.32 1.17 -1.09
C ALA A 14 -6.13 0.86 -2.58
N ARG A 15 -6.77 -0.20 -3.09
CA ARG A 15 -6.68 -0.59 -4.52
C ARG A 15 -7.44 0.33 -5.48
N ARG A 16 -8.35 1.15 -4.98
CA ARG A 16 -9.21 2.00 -5.82
C ARG A 16 -9.17 3.44 -5.33
N THR A 17 -10.18 3.83 -4.57
CA THR A 17 -10.50 5.20 -4.22
C THR A 17 -9.38 5.91 -3.47
N LEU A 18 -8.69 5.22 -2.57
CA LEU A 18 -7.62 5.81 -1.78
C LEU A 18 -6.34 6.04 -2.62
N SER A 19 -6.01 5.13 -3.54
CA SER A 19 -4.90 5.31 -4.48
C SER A 19 -5.13 6.53 -5.39
N ASP A 20 -6.36 6.72 -5.86
CA ASP A 20 -6.72 7.89 -6.68
C ASP A 20 -6.63 9.19 -5.87
N ALA A 21 -7.14 9.19 -4.63
CA ALA A 21 -7.05 10.33 -3.72
C ALA A 21 -5.59 10.72 -3.44
N VAL A 22 -4.73 9.76 -3.09
CA VAL A 22 -3.30 10.03 -2.87
C VAL A 22 -2.65 10.57 -4.14
N THR A 23 -2.93 9.98 -5.31
CA THR A 23 -2.36 10.45 -6.59
C THR A 23 -2.72 11.91 -6.85
N ARG A 24 -3.98 12.31 -6.63
CA ARG A 24 -4.43 13.69 -6.80
C ARG A 24 -3.79 14.63 -5.78
N ALA A 25 -3.75 14.25 -4.51
CA ALA A 25 -3.16 15.06 -3.45
C ALA A 25 -1.66 15.29 -3.68
N VAL A 26 -0.94 14.27 -4.15
CA VAL A 26 0.48 14.40 -4.53
C VAL A 26 0.64 15.35 -5.69
N ASN A 27 -0.18 15.24 -6.74
CA ASN A 27 -0.11 16.12 -7.90
C ASN A 27 -0.48 17.58 -7.56
N ARG A 28 -1.32 17.81 -6.55
CA ARG A 28 -1.64 19.16 -6.03
C ARG A 28 -0.56 19.72 -5.09
N GLY A 29 0.37 18.89 -4.62
CA GLY A 29 1.39 19.25 -3.64
C GLY A 29 0.93 19.19 -2.18
N ASP A 30 -0.29 18.69 -1.92
CA ASP A 30 -0.86 18.56 -0.57
C ASP A 30 -0.20 17.42 0.22
N LEU A 31 0.27 16.39 -0.49
CA LEU A 31 0.97 15.25 0.09
C LEU A 31 2.38 15.12 -0.47
N ARG A 32 3.34 14.86 0.43
CA ARG A 32 4.70 14.47 0.06
C ARG A 32 4.83 12.95 0.07
N VAL A 33 5.44 12.42 -0.97
CA VAL A 33 5.82 11.00 -1.09
C VAL A 33 7.32 10.87 -0.98
N SER A 34 7.77 9.77 -0.39
CA SER A 34 9.19 9.42 -0.34
C SER A 34 9.44 8.13 -1.11
N PRO A 35 10.61 7.97 -1.75
CA PRO A 35 10.98 6.71 -2.37
C PRO A 35 11.23 5.66 -1.29
N LEU A 36 10.37 4.64 -1.22
CA LEU A 36 10.54 3.52 -0.30
C LEU A 36 11.12 2.31 -1.04
N PRO A 37 12.03 1.54 -0.42
CA PRO A 37 12.48 0.27 -0.96
C PRO A 37 11.34 -0.75 -0.87
N VAL A 38 10.81 -1.19 -2.01
CA VAL A 38 9.74 -2.19 -2.07
C VAL A 38 10.25 -3.47 -2.71
N ARG A 39 10.09 -4.59 -1.99
CA ARG A 39 10.33 -5.94 -2.50
C ARG A 39 9.24 -6.26 -3.51
N SER A 40 9.62 -6.23 -4.78
CA SER A 40 8.81 -6.75 -5.87
C SER A 40 9.17 -8.22 -6.07
N VAL A 41 8.16 -9.10 -6.03
CA VAL A 41 8.31 -10.44 -6.57
C VAL A 41 8.51 -10.25 -8.06
N ALA A 42 9.71 -10.53 -8.57
CA ALA A 42 9.95 -10.47 -10.00
C ALA A 42 8.90 -11.36 -10.67
N PRO A 43 8.14 -10.87 -11.68
CA PRO A 43 7.31 -11.76 -12.44
C PRO A 43 8.26 -12.78 -13.07
N THR A 44 8.12 -14.04 -12.67
CA THR A 44 8.88 -15.14 -13.26
C THR A 44 8.76 -14.97 -14.77
N PRO A 45 9.87 -14.74 -15.50
CA PRO A 45 9.77 -14.58 -16.94
C PRO A 45 9.21 -15.90 -17.45
N SER A 46 7.97 -15.88 -17.93
CA SER A 46 7.29 -17.00 -18.56
C SER A 46 8.07 -17.38 -19.82
N ARG A 47 9.18 -18.08 -19.67
CA ARG A 47 9.94 -18.68 -20.76
C ARG A 47 9.17 -19.92 -21.19
N ARG A 48 8.42 -19.78 -22.29
CA ARG A 48 8.25 -20.90 -23.23
C ARG A 48 9.65 -21.43 -23.56
N GLY A 49 9.97 -22.63 -23.10
CA GLY A 49 11.21 -23.29 -23.46
C GLY A 49 11.64 -24.25 -22.37
N GLY A 50 11.44 -25.54 -22.61
CA GLY A 50 11.62 -26.59 -21.62
C GLY A 50 13.04 -26.71 -21.07
N GLY A 51 13.11 -27.39 -19.91
CA GLY A 51 14.34 -28.01 -19.45
C GLY A 51 14.80 -27.56 -18.07
N ARG A 52 14.60 -28.49 -17.12
CA ARG A 52 15.59 -28.90 -16.10
C ARG A 52 15.87 -27.91 -14.96
N ARG A 53 15.37 -28.29 -13.78
CA ARG A 53 15.84 -28.01 -12.41
C ARG A 53 16.99 -26.99 -12.31
N ARG A 54 16.68 -25.80 -11.80
CA ARG A 54 17.55 -25.03 -10.91
C ARG A 54 16.66 -24.19 -10.00
N THR A 55 16.94 -24.30 -8.70
CA THR A 55 16.42 -23.52 -7.60
C THR A 55 16.18 -22.08 -8.04
N GLU A 56 14.91 -21.67 -8.10
CA GLU A 56 14.56 -20.27 -8.32
C GLU A 56 15.05 -19.50 -7.11
N ASP A 57 16.23 -18.88 -7.25
CA ASP A 57 16.55 -17.66 -6.52
C ASP A 57 15.41 -16.69 -6.84
N ASP A 58 14.46 -16.56 -5.91
CA ASP A 58 13.55 -15.43 -5.85
C ASP A 58 14.42 -14.19 -5.66
N THR A 59 14.96 -13.65 -6.75
CA THR A 59 15.70 -12.40 -6.73
C THR A 59 14.71 -11.30 -6.39
N VAL A 60 14.61 -11.02 -5.10
CA VAL A 60 13.89 -9.88 -4.55
C VAL A 60 14.50 -8.62 -5.16
N GLN A 61 13.76 -7.99 -6.07
CA GLN A 61 14.15 -6.69 -6.60
C GLN A 61 13.56 -5.61 -5.70
N THR A 62 14.43 -4.80 -5.09
CA THR A 62 14.00 -3.59 -4.39
C THR A 62 13.89 -2.45 -5.41
N THR A 63 12.68 -1.98 -5.67
CA THR A 63 12.45 -0.78 -6.50
C THR A 63 12.01 0.38 -5.61
N GLY A 64 12.41 1.60 -5.96
CA GLY A 64 11.96 2.80 -5.27
C GLY A 64 10.53 3.11 -5.68
N VAL A 65 9.56 2.87 -4.79
CA VAL A 65 8.17 3.24 -5.01
C VAL A 65 7.88 4.50 -4.21
N ASN A 66 7.42 5.54 -4.89
CA ASN A 66 6.92 6.73 -4.22
C ASN A 66 5.64 6.37 -3.47
N ALA A 67 5.74 6.36 -2.15
CA ALA A 67 4.65 6.00 -1.27
C ALA A 67 4.46 7.08 -0.20
N TRP A 68 3.24 7.18 0.28
CA TRP A 68 2.90 8.02 1.41
C TRP A 68 2.97 7.16 2.68
N CYS A 69 3.97 7.44 3.53
CA CYS A 69 4.08 6.87 4.87
C CYS A 69 3.24 7.70 5.84
N PHE A 70 2.49 7.02 6.72
CA PHE A 70 1.78 7.68 7.81
C PHE A 70 2.76 8.30 8.83
N ASP A 71 3.88 7.63 9.11
CA ASP A 71 5.06 8.13 9.84
C ASP A 71 6.23 7.10 9.72
N GLU A 72 7.37 7.33 10.41
CA GLU A 72 8.50 6.37 10.46
C GLU A 72 8.22 5.12 11.32
N ALA A 73 7.22 5.17 12.21
CA ALA A 73 6.87 4.13 13.17
C ALA A 73 5.83 3.12 12.64
N THR A 74 4.98 3.55 11.71
CA THR A 74 3.73 2.87 11.33
C THR A 74 3.98 1.70 10.40
N ALA A 75 5.17 1.59 9.79
CA ALA A 75 5.57 0.45 8.98
C ALA A 75 4.48 0.07 7.94
N VAL A 76 3.63 1.02 7.57
CA VAL A 76 2.53 0.88 6.62
C VAL A 76 2.56 2.10 5.73
N ALA A 77 2.67 1.89 4.42
CA ALA A 77 2.71 2.96 3.44
C ALA A 77 1.65 2.72 2.36
N LEU A 78 1.08 3.79 1.82
CA LEU A 78 0.21 3.69 0.65
C LEU A 78 0.98 4.04 -0.62
N ALA A 79 1.06 3.10 -1.54
CA ALA A 79 1.62 3.30 -2.87
C ALA A 79 0.51 3.31 -3.94
N ARG A 80 0.88 3.75 -5.15
CA ARG A 80 0.07 3.59 -6.37
C ARG A 80 -0.08 2.10 -6.69
N GLY A 81 -1.03 1.43 -6.04
CA GLY A 81 -1.21 -0.02 -6.10
C GLY A 81 -1.73 -0.66 -4.82
N GLY A 82 -1.69 0.06 -3.68
CA GLY A 82 -2.31 -0.38 -2.45
C GLY A 82 -1.44 -0.16 -1.21
N ILE A 83 -1.68 -1.00 -0.20
CA ILE A 83 -1.00 -0.98 1.09
C ILE A 83 0.35 -1.69 0.95
N LEU A 84 1.35 -1.13 1.58
CA LEU A 84 2.66 -1.72 1.80
C LEU A 84 2.88 -1.88 3.30
N LEU A 85 3.54 -2.95 3.72
CA LEU A 85 3.94 -3.20 5.10
C LEU A 85 5.45 -3.38 5.17
N ARG A 86 6.10 -2.75 6.14
CA ARG A 86 7.54 -2.85 6.36
C ARG A 86 7.85 -4.19 7.04
N ASP A 87 8.65 -5.00 6.38
CA ASP A 87 9.18 -6.24 6.93
C ASP A 87 10.12 -5.89 8.10
N PRO A 88 9.87 -6.39 9.32
CA PRO A 88 10.72 -6.08 10.48
C PRO A 88 12.11 -6.72 10.37
N ALA A 89 12.31 -7.72 9.52
CA ALA A 89 13.58 -8.43 9.41
C ALA A 89 14.66 -7.59 8.69
N ASP A 90 14.28 -6.88 7.62
CA ASP A 90 15.22 -6.12 6.79
C ASP A 90 14.79 -4.66 6.55
N GLY A 91 13.62 -4.27 7.02
CA GLY A 91 13.09 -2.91 6.88
C GLY A 91 12.56 -2.59 5.49
N VAL A 92 12.45 -3.57 4.59
CA VAL A 92 11.95 -3.40 3.22
C VAL A 92 10.42 -3.50 3.19
N PHE A 93 9.77 -2.70 2.36
CA PHE A 93 8.31 -2.73 2.23
C PHE A 93 7.84 -3.84 1.28
N VAL A 94 6.76 -4.55 1.65
CA VAL A 94 6.11 -5.58 0.83
C VAL A 94 4.63 -5.28 0.70
N SER A 95 3.99 -5.74 -0.37
CA SER A 95 2.52 -5.72 -0.49
C SER A 95 1.94 -6.88 0.32
N PRO A 96 1.32 -6.66 1.50
CA PRO A 96 0.80 -7.75 2.30
C PRO A 96 -0.49 -8.31 1.67
N THR A 97 -0.83 -9.54 2.04
CA THR A 97 -2.19 -10.08 1.93
C THR A 97 -3.08 -9.50 3.04
N VAL A 98 -4.40 -9.62 2.88
CA VAL A 98 -5.36 -9.22 3.92
C VAL A 98 -5.08 -9.90 5.27
N ALA A 99 -4.73 -11.19 5.23
CA ALA A 99 -4.43 -11.96 6.43
C ALA A 99 -3.13 -11.48 7.11
N GLU A 100 -2.09 -11.18 6.34
CA GLU A 100 -0.83 -10.65 6.86
C GLU A 100 -1.03 -9.27 7.49
N LEU A 101 -1.83 -8.41 6.86
CA LEU A 101 -2.17 -7.10 7.43
C LEU A 101 -2.96 -7.23 8.75
N ALA A 102 -3.95 -8.13 8.79
CA ALA A 102 -4.74 -8.40 9.99
C ALA A 102 -3.93 -9.03 11.13
N ALA A 103 -2.86 -9.77 10.80
CA ALA A 103 -1.94 -10.35 11.77
C ALA A 103 -0.91 -9.33 12.28
N ALA A 104 -0.43 -8.44 11.40
CA ALA A 104 0.62 -7.47 11.73
C ALA A 104 0.14 -6.28 12.57
N ARG A 105 -1.17 -6.02 12.61
CA ARG A 105 -1.75 -4.86 13.31
C ARG A 105 -2.96 -5.26 14.15
N ASP A 106 -3.12 -4.57 15.29
CA ASP A 106 -4.31 -4.73 16.11
C ASP A 106 -5.53 -4.01 15.49
N ALA A 107 -6.72 -4.30 16.02
CA ALA A 107 -7.96 -3.76 15.49
C ALA A 107 -8.03 -2.23 15.61
N GLN A 108 -7.48 -1.66 16.68
CA GLN A 108 -7.50 -0.22 16.93
C GLN A 108 -6.66 0.54 15.90
N THR A 109 -5.47 0.03 15.60
CA THR A 109 -4.55 0.59 14.62
C THR A 109 -5.15 0.50 13.22
N LEU A 110 -5.72 -0.65 12.86
CA LEU A 110 -6.41 -0.82 11.56
C LEU A 110 -7.62 0.11 11.41
N ALA A 111 -8.37 0.33 12.49
CA ALA A 111 -9.48 1.27 12.50
C ALA A 111 -9.01 2.72 12.33
N GLY A 112 -7.87 3.09 12.93
CA GLY A 112 -7.21 4.39 12.73
C GLY A 112 -6.85 4.61 11.26
N TYR A 113 -6.12 3.66 10.66
CA TYR A 113 -5.77 3.74 9.23
C TYR A 113 -6.99 3.86 8.32
N LEU A 114 -8.09 3.21 8.66
CA LEU A 114 -9.34 3.31 7.90
C LEU A 114 -10.01 4.68 8.06
N ALA A 115 -9.94 5.29 9.25
CA ALA A 115 -10.45 6.63 9.49
C ALA A 115 -9.66 7.67 8.68
N ASP A 116 -8.33 7.61 8.76
CA ASP A 116 -7.45 8.54 8.05
C ASP A 116 -7.58 8.39 6.53
N ALA A 117 -7.70 7.15 6.04
CA ALA A 117 -7.98 6.87 4.63
C ALA A 117 -9.30 7.51 4.16
N ARG A 118 -10.35 7.41 4.98
CA ARG A 118 -11.67 8.01 4.66
C ARG A 118 -11.61 9.53 4.69
N GLU A 119 -10.91 10.11 5.66
CA GLU A 119 -10.70 11.55 5.75
C GLU A 119 -9.97 12.07 4.52
N LEU A 120 -8.85 11.45 4.13
CA LEU A 120 -8.12 11.83 2.93
C LEU A 120 -8.99 11.73 1.67
N ILE A 121 -9.75 10.65 1.53
CA ILE A 121 -10.70 10.49 0.41
C ILE A 121 -11.72 11.64 0.41
N ALA A 122 -12.30 11.97 1.56
CA ALA A 122 -13.28 13.05 1.68
C ALA A 122 -12.67 14.42 1.34
N VAL A 123 -11.47 14.72 1.85
CA VAL A 123 -10.77 15.99 1.58
C VAL A 123 -10.40 16.10 0.10
N VAL A 124 -9.88 15.04 -0.51
CA VAL A 124 -9.35 15.12 -1.87
C VAL A 124 -10.43 14.93 -2.94
N LEU A 125 -11.31 13.94 -2.76
CA LEU A 125 -12.36 13.62 -3.72
C LEU A 125 -13.68 14.34 -3.41
N GLY A 126 -13.97 14.63 -2.14
CA GLY A 126 -15.16 15.42 -1.76
C GLY A 126 -15.04 16.90 -2.13
N GLN A 127 -13.82 17.46 -2.15
CA GLN A 127 -13.58 18.80 -2.72
C GLN A 127 -13.70 18.86 -4.24
N ALA A 128 -13.73 17.72 -4.95
CA ALA A 128 -14.03 17.71 -6.39
C ALA A 128 -15.52 17.92 -6.69
N THR A 129 -16.38 17.96 -5.65
CA THR A 129 -17.84 18.13 -5.73
C THR A 129 -18.34 19.36 -4.96
N ALA A 130 -17.56 20.43 -4.91
CA ALA A 130 -18.13 21.76 -4.67
C ALA A 130 -18.10 22.54 -5.99
N PRO A 131 -19.17 22.51 -6.81
CA PRO A 131 -19.38 23.63 -7.71
C PRO A 131 -19.59 24.86 -6.82
N GLU A 132 -18.75 25.87 -6.99
CA GLU A 132 -19.04 27.23 -6.56
C GLU A 132 -20.43 27.61 -7.11
N ALA A 133 -21.39 27.81 -6.21
CA ALA A 133 -22.64 28.54 -6.46
C ALA A 133 -23.26 28.97 -5.12
#